data_AF-A0A7S2BLT1-F1
#
_entry.id   AF-A0A7S2BLT1-F1
#
_cell.length_a   1.000
_cell.length_b   1.000
_cell.length_c   1.000
_cell.angle_alpha   90.00
_cell.angle_beta   90.00
_cell.angle_gamma   90.00
#
_symmetry.space_group_name_H-M   'P 1'
#
loop_
_entity.id
_entity.type
_entity.pdbx_description
1 polymer ?
#
loop_
_entity_poly.entity_id
_entity_poly.type
_entity_poly.pdbx_seq_one_letter_code
_entity_poly.pdbx_strand_id
1 'polypeptide(L)'
;FMISVTDNLDFDHLKAIYTSGYTRIPVYHNRKDTIVGIVFTKDLILVDPNDEIPVASILPFCSRALNAAPRSTSLEKLLEHMQASRSHLFFVTDTAGLPKKKVARVDKVVGIVTMEDLIEELISIEIIDEHDIVTDNRSKGRVGKRDHRRLEFFEMLQRREELQMRGLNP
;
A
#
# COMPACT_ATOMS: atom_id res chain seq x y z
N PHE A 1 4.31 -5.05 -0.31
CA PHE A 1 3.98 -4.96 -1.75
C PHE A 1 4.23 -3.52 -2.22
N MET A 2 4.70 -3.31 -3.45
CA MET A 2 5.01 -1.99 -4.01
C MET A 2 4.84 -2.02 -5.53
N ILE A 3 4.56 -0.87 -6.15
CA ILE A 3 4.43 -0.73 -7.61
C ILE A 3 5.41 0.32 -8.15
N SER A 4 5.86 0.16 -9.40
CA SER A 4 6.71 1.15 -10.06
C SER A 4 5.85 2.30 -10.58
N VAL A 5 6.41 3.51 -10.57
CA VAL A 5 5.78 4.67 -11.23
C VAL A 5 5.67 4.51 -12.74
N THR A 6 6.46 3.61 -13.32
CA THR A 6 6.46 3.29 -14.76
C THR A 6 5.50 2.17 -15.13
N ASP A 7 4.82 1.56 -14.15
CA ASP A 7 3.86 0.49 -14.44
C ASP A 7 2.57 1.10 -15.02
N ASN A 8 1.86 0.30 -15.82
CA ASN A 8 0.52 0.60 -16.31
C ASN A 8 -0.49 -0.17 -15.47
N LEU A 9 -1.60 0.47 -15.12
CA LEU A 9 -2.66 -0.12 -14.29
C LEU A 9 -3.58 -1.00 -15.14
N ASP A 10 -3.04 -2.12 -15.61
CA ASP A 10 -3.82 -3.17 -16.28
C ASP A 10 -4.58 -4.06 -15.28
N PHE A 11 -5.34 -5.01 -15.80
CA PHE A 11 -6.11 -5.96 -15.00
C PHE A 11 -5.24 -6.75 -14.02
N ASP A 12 -4.05 -7.20 -14.42
CA ASP A 12 -3.18 -8.01 -13.58
C ASP A 12 -2.57 -7.18 -12.44
N HIS A 13 -2.22 -5.92 -12.70
CA HIS A 13 -1.74 -4.98 -11.69
C HIS A 13 -2.84 -4.64 -10.68
N LEU A 14 -4.05 -4.32 -11.15
CA LEU A 14 -5.19 -4.04 -10.27
C LEU A 14 -5.59 -5.27 -9.45
N LYS A 15 -5.57 -6.46 -10.06
CA LYS A 15 -5.79 -7.74 -9.38
C LYS A 15 -4.73 -8.00 -8.32
N ALA A 16 -3.45 -7.76 -8.61
CA ALA A 16 -2.36 -7.91 -7.66
C ALA A 16 -2.49 -6.94 -6.48
N ILE A 17 -2.80 -5.67 -6.77
CA ILE A 17 -3.06 -4.63 -5.76
C ILE A 17 -4.19 -5.06 -4.83
N TYR A 18 -5.34 -5.44 -5.39
CA TYR A 18 -6.47 -5.86 -4.58
C TYR A 18 -6.12 -7.13 -3.80
N THR A 19 -5.51 -8.14 -4.42
CA THR A 19 -5.18 -9.41 -3.75
C THR A 19 -4.21 -9.22 -2.58
N SER A 20 -3.33 -8.23 -2.68
CA SER A 20 -2.34 -7.91 -1.63
C SER A 20 -2.96 -7.55 -0.28
N GLY A 21 -4.20 -7.05 -0.26
CA GLY A 21 -4.87 -6.62 0.97
C GLY A 21 -4.41 -5.29 1.55
N TYR A 22 -3.38 -4.65 0.98
CA TYR A 22 -2.91 -3.37 1.49
C TYR A 22 -3.79 -2.20 1.06
N THR A 23 -4.02 -1.28 1.99
CA THR A 23 -4.77 -0.03 1.73
C THR A 23 -3.89 1.10 1.22
N ARG A 24 -2.58 1.04 1.49
CA ARG A 24 -1.57 2.06 1.16
C ARG A 24 -0.41 1.38 0.47
N ILE A 25 -0.18 1.72 -0.80
CA ILE A 25 0.81 1.06 -1.65
C ILE A 25 1.91 2.06 -2.01
N PRO A 26 3.14 1.85 -1.54
CA PRO A 26 4.27 2.69 -1.94
C PRO A 26 4.55 2.57 -3.44
N VAL A 27 4.75 3.73 -4.07
CA VAL A 27 5.17 3.85 -5.47
C VAL A 27 6.64 4.20 -5.52
N TYR A 28 7.44 3.39 -6.20
CA TYR A 28 8.88 3.61 -6.32
C TYR A 28 9.29 4.03 -7.74
N HIS A 29 10.48 4.61 -7.88
CA HIS A 29 11.04 4.99 -9.17
C HIS A 29 12.45 4.41 -9.34
N ASN A 30 12.62 3.55 -10.35
CA ASN A 30 13.84 2.80 -10.69
C ASN A 30 14.31 1.82 -9.61
N ARG A 31 14.49 2.29 -8.37
CA ARG A 31 14.93 1.50 -7.22
C ARG A 31 13.85 1.48 -6.15
N LYS A 32 13.69 0.34 -5.48
CA LYS A 32 12.68 0.16 -4.41
C LYS A 32 12.94 1.00 -3.15
N ASP A 33 14.14 1.53 -2.98
CA ASP A 33 14.48 2.45 -1.88
C ASP A 33 14.26 3.93 -2.22
N THR A 34 13.76 4.23 -3.43
CA THR A 34 13.38 5.56 -3.89
C THR A 34 11.86 5.62 -4.07
N ILE A 35 11.18 6.21 -3.09
CA ILE A 35 9.73 6.34 -3.05
C ILE A 35 9.31 7.71 -3.56
N VAL A 36 8.36 7.73 -4.49
CA VAL A 36 7.83 8.95 -5.13
C VAL A 36 6.35 9.20 -4.82
N GLY A 37 5.68 8.27 -4.14
CA GLY A 37 4.29 8.44 -3.76
C GLY A 37 3.71 7.28 -2.97
N ILE A 38 2.47 7.45 -2.52
CA ILE A 38 1.63 6.38 -1.98
C ILE A 38 0.31 6.40 -2.75
N VAL A 39 -0.09 5.27 -3.30
CA VAL A 39 -1.42 5.08 -3.89
C VAL A 39 -2.32 4.42 -2.86
N PHE A 40 -3.53 4.95 -2.69
CA PHE A 40 -4.56 4.30 -1.87
C PHE A 40 -5.39 3.40 -2.78
N THR A 41 -5.62 2.16 -2.34
CA THR A 41 -6.38 1.17 -3.12
C THR A 41 -7.79 1.65 -3.45
N LYS A 42 -8.42 2.43 -2.55
CA LYS A 42 -9.74 3.04 -2.80
C LYS A 42 -9.75 4.06 -3.95
N ASP A 43 -8.63 4.71 -4.23
CA ASP A 43 -8.54 5.72 -5.29
C ASP A 43 -8.50 5.06 -6.68
N LEU A 44 -8.28 3.74 -6.72
CA LEU A 44 -8.25 2.92 -7.94
C LEU A 44 -9.62 2.34 -8.33
N ILE A 45 -10.67 2.57 -7.52
CA ILE A 45 -12.01 1.98 -7.75
C ILE A 45 -12.62 2.40 -9.10
N LEU A 46 -12.27 3.59 -9.60
CA LEU A 46 -12.77 4.15 -10.85
C LEU A 46 -11.81 3.97 -12.03
N VAL A 47 -10.69 3.27 -11.83
CA VAL A 47 -9.72 3.00 -12.90
C VAL A 47 -10.23 1.81 -13.71
N ASP A 48 -10.42 2.03 -15.01
CA ASP A 48 -10.73 0.96 -15.94
C ASP A 48 -9.42 0.22 -16.30
N PRO A 49 -9.30 -1.10 -16.07
CA PRO A 49 -8.12 -1.87 -16.46
C PRO A 49 -7.84 -1.83 -17.97
N ASN A 50 -8.85 -1.61 -18.81
CA ASN A 50 -8.69 -1.56 -20.27
C ASN A 50 -8.02 -0.28 -20.76
N ASP A 51 -8.03 0.79 -19.95
CA ASP A 51 -7.37 2.05 -20.29
C ASP A 51 -5.85 1.97 -20.10
N GLU A 52 -5.35 0.96 -19.38
CA GLU A 52 -3.93 0.74 -19.06
C GLU A 52 -3.22 2.01 -18.57
N ILE A 53 -3.88 2.80 -17.72
CA ILE A 53 -3.42 4.12 -17.33
C ILE A 53 -2.07 4.01 -16.60
N PRO A 54 -1.03 4.77 -17.00
CA PRO A 54 0.24 4.79 -16.29
C PRO A 54 0.09 5.25 -14.85
N VAL A 55 0.78 4.59 -13.91
CA VAL A 55 0.80 4.97 -12.48
C VAL A 55 1.25 6.44 -12.31
N ALA A 56 2.21 6.88 -13.14
CA ALA A 56 2.67 8.27 -13.18
C ALA A 56 1.53 9.29 -13.38
N SER A 57 0.49 8.93 -14.14
CA SER A 57 -0.63 9.83 -14.47
C SER A 57 -1.59 10.02 -13.32
N ILE A 58 -1.79 9.00 -12.48
CA ILE A 58 -2.69 9.08 -11.32
C ILE A 58 -1.98 9.63 -10.07
N LEU A 59 -0.65 9.55 -10.02
CA LEU A 59 0.13 9.92 -8.84
C LEU A 59 -0.12 11.37 -8.39
N PRO A 60 -0.22 12.39 -9.26
CA PRO A 60 -0.50 13.77 -8.84
C PRO A 60 -1.88 13.94 -8.17
N PHE A 61 -2.85 13.08 -8.49
CA PHE A 61 -4.23 13.17 -8.02
C PHE A 61 -4.50 12.28 -6.80
N CYS A 62 -3.82 11.13 -6.74
CA CYS A 62 -4.01 10.11 -5.71
C CYS A 62 -2.92 10.10 -4.65
N SER A 63 -1.75 10.71 -4.91
CA SER A 63 -0.63 10.69 -3.97
C SER A 63 -0.85 11.66 -2.82
N ARG A 64 -0.65 11.13 -1.61
CA ARG A 64 -0.50 11.94 -0.41
C ARG A 64 0.98 12.15 -0.13
N ALA A 65 1.26 13.28 0.48
CA ALA A 65 2.62 13.60 0.88
C ALA A 65 3.28 12.49 1.70
N LEU A 66 4.56 12.26 1.41
CA LEU A 66 5.37 11.26 2.06
C LEU A 66 5.86 11.80 3.40
N ASN A 67 5.74 10.97 4.43
CA ASN A 67 6.35 11.20 5.73
C ASN A 67 7.47 10.17 5.91
N ALA A 68 8.64 10.65 6.34
CA ALA A 68 9.77 9.80 6.63
C ALA A 68 10.30 10.08 8.03
N ALA A 69 10.90 9.08 8.66
CA ALA A 69 11.55 9.21 9.95
C ALA A 69 12.91 8.47 9.93
N PRO A 70 13.95 9.05 10.56
CA PRO A 70 15.19 8.33 10.83
C PRO A 70 14.94 7.04 11.61
N ARG A 71 15.71 5.99 11.35
CA ARG A 71 15.70 4.75 12.13
C ARG A 71 15.97 4.95 13.63
N SER A 72 16.66 6.03 14.00
CA SER A 72 16.96 6.39 15.39
C SER A 72 15.82 7.12 16.13
N THR A 73 14.67 7.35 15.48
CA THR A 73 13.51 8.01 16.10
C THR A 73 12.86 7.07 17.13
N SER A 74 12.55 7.57 18.32
CA SER A 74 11.84 6.79 19.35
C SER A 74 10.37 6.57 18.95
N LEU A 75 9.75 5.51 19.47
CA LEU A 75 8.37 5.17 19.15
C LEU A 75 7.39 6.27 19.60
N GLU A 76 7.61 6.90 20.75
CA GLU A 76 6.74 7.97 21.26
C GLU A 76 6.75 9.18 20.34
N LYS A 77 7.95 9.61 19.91
CA LYS A 77 8.09 10.71 18.95
C LYS A 77 7.47 10.35 17.61
N LEU A 78 7.70 9.13 17.14
CA LEU A 78 7.12 8.68 15.87
C LEU A 78 5.58 8.68 15.95
N LEU A 79 4.98 8.24 17.05
CA LEU A 79 3.54 8.32 17.28
C LEU A 79 3.03 9.76 17.24
N GLU A 80 3.69 10.68 17.96
CA GLU A 80 3.35 12.11 17.94
C GLU A 80 3.38 12.66 16.51
N HIS A 81 4.38 12.29 15.72
CA HIS A 81 4.49 12.67 14.32
C HIS A 81 3.38 12.06 13.44
N MET A 82 3.02 10.80 13.67
CA MET A 82 1.93 10.12 12.95
C MET A 82 0.58 10.79 13.24
N GLN A 83 0.30 11.11 14.50
CA GLN A 83 -0.90 11.81 14.93
C GLN A 83 -0.96 13.24 14.36
N ALA A 84 0.13 14.01 14.48
CA ALA A 84 0.20 15.39 14.00
C ALA A 84 0.06 15.49 12.48
N SER A 85 0.66 14.56 11.73
CA SER A 85 0.60 14.53 10.26
C SER A 85 -0.69 13.88 9.71
N ARG A 86 -1.48 13.22 10.58
CA ARG A 86 -2.63 12.37 10.21
C ARG A 86 -2.26 11.31 9.17
N SER A 87 -1.07 10.72 9.31
CA SER A 87 -0.55 9.69 8.41
C SER A 87 -0.28 8.41 9.17
N HIS A 88 -0.86 7.32 8.68
CA HIS A 88 -0.73 5.99 9.29
C HIS A 88 0.44 5.18 8.71
N LEU A 89 1.16 5.71 7.72
CA LEU A 89 2.34 5.06 7.14
C LEU A 89 3.49 6.05 7.09
N PHE A 90 4.65 5.63 7.57
CA PHE A 90 5.90 6.37 7.53
C PHE A 90 6.99 5.53 6.87
N PHE A 91 7.88 6.19 6.13
CA PHE A 91 9.09 5.56 5.59
C PHE A 91 10.24 5.71 6.57
N VAL A 92 10.94 4.62 6.85
CA VAL A 92 12.13 4.63 7.70
C VAL A 92 13.36 4.83 6.83
N THR A 93 14.19 5.81 7.15
CA THR A 93 15.43 6.12 6.42
C THR A 93 16.66 6.03 7.32
N ASP A 94 17.83 5.86 6.71
CA ASP A 94 19.12 5.86 7.41
C ASP A 94 19.72 7.28 7.55
N THR A 95 18.92 8.31 7.26
CA THR A 95 19.35 9.71 7.31
C THR A 95 19.13 10.32 8.68
N ALA A 96 19.99 11.25 9.09
CA ALA A 96 19.81 11.99 10.33
C ALA A 96 18.76 13.11 10.18
N GLY A 97 17.82 13.17 11.14
CA GLY A 97 16.85 14.26 11.28
C GLY A 97 15.49 13.98 10.65
N LEU A 98 14.44 14.39 11.37
CA LEU A 98 13.06 14.31 10.87
C LEU A 98 12.82 15.41 9.83
N PRO A 99 12.26 15.08 8.66
CA PRO A 99 11.88 16.07 7.68
C PRO A 99 10.81 16.99 8.30
N LYS A 100 11.12 18.29 8.34
CA LYS A 100 10.23 19.32 8.92
C LYS A 100 8.97 19.56 8.09
N LYS A 101 8.92 19.02 6.86
CA LYS A 101 7.80 19.15 5.92
C LYS A 101 7.62 17.85 5.15
N LYS A 102 6.38 17.64 4.72
CA LYS A 102 5.97 16.70 3.68
C LYS A 102 6.93 16.75 2.48
N VAL A 103 7.47 15.61 2.09
CA VAL A 103 8.42 15.51 0.97
C VAL A 103 7.76 14.88 -0.26
N ALA A 104 8.15 15.33 -1.46
CA ALA A 104 7.66 14.79 -2.71
C ALA A 104 8.32 13.44 -3.07
N ARG A 105 9.50 13.17 -2.50
CA ARG A 105 10.29 11.96 -2.73
C ARG A 105 11.07 11.61 -1.47
N VAL A 106 11.19 10.32 -1.18
CA VAL A 106 12.04 9.78 -0.10
C VAL A 106 13.05 8.83 -0.71
N ASP A 107 14.33 9.10 -0.50
CA ASP A 107 15.42 8.24 -0.95
C ASP A 107 16.04 7.47 0.22
N LYS A 108 16.71 6.35 -0.10
CA LYS A 108 17.38 5.48 0.88
C LYS A 108 16.42 4.97 1.96
N VAL A 109 15.22 4.60 1.55
CA VAL A 109 14.25 3.95 2.42
C VAL A 109 14.76 2.57 2.82
N VAL A 110 14.85 2.34 4.13
CA VAL A 110 15.23 1.07 4.74
C VAL A 110 14.00 0.20 5.00
N GLY A 111 12.86 0.83 5.28
CA GLY A 111 11.60 0.13 5.55
C GLY A 111 10.41 1.07 5.68
N ILE A 112 9.29 0.52 6.15
CA ILE A 112 8.08 1.26 6.48
C ILE A 112 7.64 0.92 7.89
N VAL A 113 6.85 1.79 8.49
CA VAL A 113 6.19 1.58 9.78
C VAL A 113 4.77 2.08 9.68
N THR A 114 3.82 1.29 10.19
CA THR A 114 2.41 1.67 10.25
C THR A 114 2.01 2.11 11.66
N MET A 115 0.88 2.80 11.78
CA MET A 115 0.43 3.28 13.10
C MET A 115 -0.09 2.10 13.92
N GLU A 116 -0.64 1.12 13.22
CA GLU A 116 -1.07 -0.17 13.72
C GLU A 116 0.11 -0.89 14.38
N ASP A 117 1.23 -1.10 13.66
CA ASP A 117 2.46 -1.71 14.21
C ASP A 117 2.99 -0.94 15.43
N LEU A 118 2.97 0.39 15.38
CA LEU A 118 3.49 1.22 16.45
C LEU A 118 2.65 1.09 17.72
N ILE A 119 1.32 1.06 17.55
CA ILE A 119 0.41 0.84 18.67
C ILE A 119 0.65 -0.55 19.25
N GLU A 120 0.72 -1.60 18.44
CA GLU A 120 0.99 -2.98 18.89
C GLU A 120 2.22 -3.07 19.80
N GLU A 121 3.32 -2.42 19.42
CA GLU A 121 4.53 -2.41 20.26
C GLU A 121 4.33 -1.65 21.58
N LEU A 122 3.57 -0.56 21.58
CA LEU A 122 3.27 0.20 22.80
C LEU A 122 2.34 -0.54 23.76
N ILE A 123 1.32 -1.23 23.24
CA ILE A 123 0.32 -1.94 24.07
C ILE A 123 0.67 -3.43 24.27
N SER A 124 1.68 -3.93 23.57
CA SER A 124 2.14 -5.33 23.61
C SER A 124 1.04 -6.36 23.34
N ILE A 125 0.05 -6.00 22.50
CA ILE A 125 -0.96 -6.90 21.97
C ILE A 125 -0.99 -6.79 20.45
N GLU A 126 -1.23 -7.89 19.75
CA GLU A 126 -1.42 -7.88 18.29
C GLU A 126 -2.81 -7.34 17.93
N ILE A 127 -2.86 -6.51 16.89
CA ILE A 127 -4.08 -5.97 16.32
C ILE A 127 -4.31 -6.71 15.00
N ILE A 128 -5.33 -7.57 14.99
CA ILE A 128 -5.68 -8.34 13.80
C ILE A 128 -6.63 -7.49 12.93
N ASP A 129 -6.14 -7.02 11.78
CA ASP A 129 -6.97 -6.36 10.78
C ASP A 129 -7.91 -7.35 10.07
N GLU A 130 -8.99 -6.86 9.48
CA GLU A 130 -9.96 -7.70 8.77
C GLU A 130 -9.33 -8.47 7.60
N HIS A 131 -8.26 -7.91 7.03
CA HIS A 131 -7.51 -8.45 5.90
C HIS A 131 -6.24 -9.21 6.27
N ASP A 132 -5.87 -9.27 7.56
CA ASP A 132 -4.63 -9.92 7.95
C ASP A 132 -4.71 -11.45 7.77
N ILE A 133 -3.70 -11.96 7.08
CA ILE A 133 -3.33 -13.36 7.19
C ILE A 133 -2.54 -13.42 8.49
N VAL A 134 -3.03 -14.15 9.51
CA VAL A 134 -2.43 -14.22 10.85
C VAL A 134 -0.93 -14.52 10.71
N THR A 135 -0.11 -13.49 10.90
CA THR A 135 1.35 -13.57 10.90
C THR A 135 1.83 -12.73 12.07
N ASP A 136 2.36 -13.39 13.09
CA ASP A 136 2.94 -12.74 14.25
C ASP A 136 4.23 -12.00 13.85
N ASN A 137 4.33 -10.71 14.17
CA ASN A 137 5.45 -9.84 13.84
C ASN A 137 6.77 -10.28 14.52
N ARG A 138 6.70 -10.99 15.65
CA ARG A 138 7.84 -11.55 16.40
C ARG A 138 8.25 -12.93 15.91
N SER A 139 7.31 -13.80 15.53
CA SER A 139 7.62 -15.19 15.16
C SER A 139 7.59 -15.50 13.65
N LYS A 140 7.09 -14.60 12.80
CA LYS A 140 6.94 -14.79 11.34
C LYS A 140 6.27 -16.13 10.95
N GLY A 141 5.44 -16.68 11.84
CA GLY A 141 4.74 -17.94 11.61
C GLY A 141 3.45 -17.72 10.83
N ARG A 142 3.31 -18.33 9.65
CA ARG A 142 2.07 -18.32 8.87
C ARG A 142 1.03 -19.25 9.50
N VAL A 143 -0.10 -18.72 9.96
CA VAL A 143 -1.29 -19.54 10.24
C VAL A 143 -2.39 -19.15 9.25
N GLY A 144 -2.62 -20.04 8.30
CA GLY A 144 -3.45 -19.76 7.12
C GLY A 144 -4.96 -19.77 7.39
N LYS A 145 -5.68 -18.89 6.68
CA LYS A 145 -6.74 -19.22 5.69
C LYS A 145 -7.60 -17.98 5.44
N ARG A 146 -7.64 -17.50 4.18
CA ARG A 146 -8.81 -16.81 3.60
C ARG A 146 -8.72 -16.49 2.09
N ASP A 147 -7.90 -17.19 1.31
CA ASP A 147 -7.74 -16.92 -0.13
C ASP A 147 -8.99 -17.20 -1.00
N HIS A 148 -9.96 -17.99 -0.52
CA HIS A 148 -11.03 -18.51 -1.39
C HIS A 148 -12.02 -17.45 -1.88
N ARG A 149 -12.51 -16.56 -1.01
CA ARG A 149 -13.52 -15.55 -1.40
C ARG A 149 -12.96 -14.46 -2.33
N ARG A 150 -11.65 -14.24 -2.29
CA ARG A 150 -10.98 -13.19 -3.07
C ARG A 150 -10.77 -13.64 -4.52
N LEU A 151 -10.40 -14.91 -4.73
CA LEU A 151 -10.31 -15.50 -6.07
C LEU A 151 -11.68 -15.60 -6.76
N GLU A 152 -12.72 -16.04 -6.04
CA GLU A 152 -14.09 -16.16 -6.60
C GLU A 152 -14.64 -14.83 -7.14
N PHE A 153 -14.37 -13.71 -6.44
CA PHE A 153 -14.77 -12.38 -6.88
C PHE A 153 -14.14 -12.00 -8.23
N PHE A 154 -12.88 -12.37 -8.46
CA PHE A 154 -12.21 -12.10 -9.74
C PHE A 154 -12.66 -13.02 -10.87
N GLU A 155 -12.85 -14.30 -10.59
CA GLU A 155 -13.44 -15.21 -11.59
C GLU A 155 -14.81 -14.71 -12.03
N MET A 156 -15.61 -14.18 -11.10
CA MET A 156 -16.90 -13.54 -11.43
C MET A 156 -16.74 -12.32 -12.34
N LEU A 157 -15.75 -11.44 -12.09
CA LEU A 157 -15.52 -10.25 -12.92
C LEU A 157 -15.03 -10.61 -14.33
N GLN A 158 -14.05 -11.52 -14.44
CA GLN A 158 -13.57 -12.00 -15.75
C GLN A 158 -14.70 -12.64 -16.56
N ARG A 159 -15.54 -13.44 -15.90
CA ARG A 159 -16.72 -14.05 -16.56
C ARG A 159 -17.71 -13.00 -17.06
N ARG A 160 -17.81 -11.85 -16.38
CA ARG A 160 -18.70 -10.75 -16.77
C ARG A 160 -18.18 -10.00 -18.00
N GLU A 161 -16.87 -9.79 -18.09
CA GLU A 161 -16.22 -9.23 -19.29
C GLU A 161 -16.32 -10.19 -20.49
N GLU A 162 -16.08 -11.49 -20.27
CA GLU A 162 -16.25 -12.51 -21.32
C GLU A 162 -17.70 -12.60 -21.84
N LEU A 163 -18.68 -12.44 -20.96
CA LEU A 163 -20.11 -12.44 -21.34
C LEU A 163 -20.50 -11.17 -22.10
N GLN A 164 -19.92 -10.01 -21.77
CA GLN A 164 -20.11 -8.77 -22.53
C GLN A 164 -19.46 -8.85 -23.93
N MET A 165 -18.30 -9.50 -24.05
CA MET A 165 -17.61 -9.74 -25.33
C MET A 165 -18.31 -10.77 -26.23
N ARG A 166 -19.14 -11.66 -25.67
CA ARG A 166 -19.89 -12.68 -26.42
C ARG A 166 -21.26 -12.23 -26.94
N GLY A 167 -21.64 -10.97 -26.74
CA GLY A 167 -22.78 -10.36 -27.43
C GLY A 167 -24.11 -11.08 -27.26
N LEU A 168 -24.40 -11.64 -26.08
CA LEU A 168 -25.75 -12.13 -25.76
C LEU A 168 -26.50 -11.04 -25.01
N ASN A 169 -27.17 -10.18 -25.78
CA ASN A 169 -28.24 -9.32 -25.27
C ASN A 169 -29.43 -10.21 -24.85
N PRO A 170 -30.09 -9.95 -23.71
CA PRO A 170 -31.30 -10.67 -23.30
C PRO A 170 -32.46 -10.47 -24.28
#